data_AF-A0A091DX72-F1
#
_entry.id   AF-A0A091DX72-F1
#
_cell.length_a   1.000
_cell.length_b   1.000
_cell.length_c   1.000
_cell.angle_alpha   90.00
_cell.angle_beta   90.00
_cell.angle_gamma   90.00
#
_symmetry.space_group_name_H-M   'P 1'
#
loop_
_entity.id
_entity.type
_entity.pdbx_description
1 polymer ?
#
loop_
_entity_poly.entity_id
_entity_poly.type
_entity_poly.pdbx_seq_one_letter_code
_entity_poly.pdbx_strand_id
1 'polypeptide(L)'
;WPFLEGCACTPERMAEAGFIHCPTENEPDLAQCFFCFKELEGWEPDDNPIEEHKKHSSGCAFLSVKKQFEELTLSEFLKLDKERAKNKIAKETNSKQKEFEETASKVRCAMEQLAALE
;
A
#
# COMPACT_ATOMS: atom_id res chain seq x y z
N TRP A 1 7.02 12.70 -9.17
CA TRP A 1 6.25 13.32 -8.08
C TRP A 1 5.94 14.78 -8.43
N PRO A 2 4.66 15.20 -8.39
CA PRO A 2 4.26 16.53 -8.87
C PRO A 2 4.38 17.67 -7.84
N PHE A 3 4.43 17.37 -6.53
CA PHE A 3 4.38 18.39 -5.47
C PHE A 3 5.76 18.64 -4.84
N LEU A 4 6.30 19.84 -5.03
CA LEU A 4 7.65 20.21 -4.58
C LEU A 4 7.58 21.31 -3.52
N GLU A 5 8.31 22.42 -3.69
CA GLU A 5 8.31 23.54 -2.75
C GLU A 5 6.91 24.13 -2.53
N GLY A 6 6.59 24.46 -1.27
CA GLY A 6 5.30 25.06 -0.89
C GLY A 6 4.14 24.08 -0.70
N CYS A 7 4.35 22.77 -0.90
CA CYS A 7 3.35 21.72 -0.67
C CYS A 7 3.59 20.99 0.66
N ALA A 8 2.55 20.39 1.24
CA ALA A 8 2.62 19.57 2.44
C ALA A 8 3.07 18.12 2.14
N CYS A 9 2.82 17.63 0.92
CA CYS A 9 3.19 16.30 0.45
C CYS A 9 4.45 16.34 -0.44
N THR A 10 5.54 16.97 0.01
CA THR A 10 6.82 16.93 -0.74
C THR A 10 7.44 15.53 -0.75
N PRO A 11 8.39 15.20 -1.64
CA PRO A 11 9.08 13.91 -1.62
C PRO A 11 9.67 13.55 -0.25
N GLU A 12 10.23 14.53 0.47
CA GLU A 12 10.80 14.35 1.81
C GLU A 12 9.72 14.01 2.84
N ARG A 13 8.56 14.68 2.78
CA ARG A 13 7.43 14.42 3.67
C ARG A 13 6.78 13.06 3.39
N MET A 14 6.69 12.69 2.11
CA MET A 14 6.26 11.36 1.67
C MET A 14 7.18 10.26 2.19
N ALA A 15 8.49 10.43 2.02
CA ALA A 15 9.50 9.47 2.47
C ALA A 15 9.52 9.34 4.00
N GLU A 16 9.42 10.45 4.74
CA GLU A 16 9.29 10.45 6.21
C GLU A 16 8.08 9.64 6.68
N ALA A 17 6.94 9.76 5.97
CA ALA A 17 5.75 8.97 6.24
C ALA A 17 5.86 7.51 5.75
N GLY A 18 6.99 7.11 5.17
CA GLY A 18 7.26 5.75 4.72
C GLY A 18 6.71 5.44 3.33
N PHE A 19 6.37 6.43 2.50
CA PHE A 19 5.93 6.21 1.13
C PHE A 19 7.09 6.14 0.14
N ILE A 20 6.95 5.24 -0.84
CA ILE A 20 7.77 5.13 -2.03
C ILE A 20 6.90 5.46 -3.24
N HIS A 21 7.42 6.26 -4.18
CA HIS A 21 6.72 6.55 -5.44
C HIS A 21 6.77 5.32 -6.36
N CYS A 22 5.61 4.81 -6.76
CA CYS A 22 5.47 3.63 -7.61
C CYS A 22 4.40 3.87 -8.69
N PRO A 23 4.63 4.82 -9.61
CA PRO A 23 3.62 5.25 -10.57
C PRO A 23 3.29 4.18 -11.61
N THR A 24 2.05 4.20 -12.10
CA THR A 24 1.64 3.49 -13.32
C THR A 24 1.32 4.51 -14.42
N GLU A 25 1.04 4.04 -15.65
CA GLU A 25 0.60 4.93 -16.73
C GLU A 25 -0.72 5.65 -16.40
N ASN A 26 -1.61 4.99 -15.65
CA ASN A 26 -2.92 5.53 -15.29
C ASN A 26 -2.89 6.28 -13.95
N GLU A 27 -1.91 6.01 -13.09
CA GLU A 27 -1.83 6.50 -11.72
C GLU A 27 -0.44 7.14 -11.49
N PRO A 28 -0.20 8.36 -12.02
CA PRO A 28 1.13 8.97 -12.09
C PRO A 28 1.70 9.42 -10.74
N ASP A 29 0.85 9.56 -9.72
CA ASP A 29 1.21 9.94 -8.36
C ASP A 29 1.03 8.79 -7.35
N LEU A 30 0.82 7.56 -7.82
CA LEU A 30 0.69 6.39 -6.97
C LEU A 30 1.90 6.22 -6.05
N ALA A 31 1.63 6.17 -4.74
CA ALA A 31 2.62 5.99 -3.70
C ALA A 31 2.23 4.82 -2.79
N GLN A 32 3.22 4.05 -2.35
CA GLN A 32 3.01 2.86 -1.52
C GLN A 32 3.87 2.92 -0.26
N CYS A 33 3.27 2.61 0.90
CA CYS A 33 4.05 2.46 2.11
C CYS A 33 5.00 1.25 2.01
N PHE A 34 6.30 1.44 2.27
CA PHE A 34 7.29 0.36 2.17
C PHE A 34 7.08 -0.80 3.17
N PHE A 35 6.32 -0.55 4.25
CA PHE A 35 6.14 -1.45 5.38
C PHE A 35 4.79 -2.18 5.39
N CYS A 36 3.68 -1.45 5.25
CA CYS A 36 2.34 -2.04 5.20
C CYS A 36 1.84 -2.30 3.78
N PHE A 37 2.54 -1.80 2.75
CA PHE A 37 2.21 -1.96 1.34
C PHE A 37 0.85 -1.39 0.93
N LYS A 38 0.27 -0.49 1.74
CA LYS A 38 -0.90 0.29 1.38
C LYS A 38 -0.53 1.30 0.28
N GLU A 39 -1.26 1.23 -0.82
CA GLU A 39 -1.19 2.16 -1.95
C GLU A 39 -2.20 3.29 -1.77
N LEU A 40 -1.79 4.50 -2.13
CA LEU A 40 -2.58 5.72 -2.18
C LEU A 40 -2.18 6.53 -3.43
N GLU A 41 -3.17 7.07 -4.10
CA GLU A 41 -3.06 7.95 -5.27
C GLU A 41 -4.04 9.13 -5.12
N GLY A 42 -3.98 10.10 -6.03
CA GLY A 42 -4.85 11.27 -5.99
C GLY A 42 -4.44 12.25 -4.90
N TRP A 43 -3.13 12.44 -4.72
CA TRP A 43 -2.55 13.36 -3.74
C TRP A 43 -2.85 14.81 -4.11
N GLU A 44 -3.16 15.61 -3.10
CA GLU A 44 -3.37 17.05 -3.20
C GLU A 44 -2.21 17.80 -2.50
N PRO A 45 -1.87 19.02 -2.94
CA PRO A 45 -0.67 19.73 -2.44
C PRO A 45 -0.70 20.03 -0.94
N ASP A 46 -1.86 20.04 -0.30
CA ASP A 46 -2.08 20.28 1.13
C ASP A 46 -2.22 18.99 1.97
N ASP A 47 -2.16 17.82 1.34
CA ASP A 47 -2.20 16.54 2.04
C ASP A 47 -1.00 16.37 2.97
N ASN A 48 -1.27 15.89 4.19
CA ASN A 48 -0.24 15.48 5.12
C ASN A 48 -0.01 13.96 5.00
N PRO A 49 1.16 13.51 4.50
CA PRO A 49 1.40 12.10 4.26
C PRO A 49 1.28 11.21 5.50
N ILE A 50 1.66 11.71 6.68
CA ILE A 50 1.55 10.94 7.93
C ILE A 50 0.09 10.76 8.34
N GLU A 51 -0.74 11.79 8.18
CA GLU A 51 -2.16 11.71 8.53
C GLU A 51 -2.93 10.81 7.55
N GLU A 52 -2.65 10.90 6.25
CA GLU A 52 -3.24 9.99 5.27
C GLU A 52 -2.78 8.54 5.50
N HIS A 53 -1.51 8.30 5.87
CA HIS A 53 -1.04 6.97 6.26
C HIS A 53 -1.81 6.44 7.48
N LYS A 54 -1.97 7.23 8.55
CA LYS A 54 -2.75 6.82 9.74
C LYS A 54 -4.21 6.52 9.41
N LYS A 55 -4.85 7.36 8.60
CA LYS A 55 -6.25 7.22 8.19
C LYS A 55 -6.48 5.94 7.39
N HIS A 56 -5.57 5.62 6.47
CA HIS A 56 -5.74 4.49 5.55
C HIS A 56 -5.07 3.18 6.01
N SER A 57 -4.18 3.22 7.01
CA SER A 57 -3.47 2.06 7.56
C SER A 57 -3.02 2.29 9.02
N SER A 58 -3.98 2.59 9.90
CA SER A 58 -3.71 2.89 11.32
C SER A 58 -2.96 1.78 12.08
N GLY A 59 -3.05 0.53 11.62
CA GLY A 59 -2.35 -0.62 12.19
C GLY A 59 -0.91 -0.81 11.69
N CYS A 60 -0.38 0.09 10.86
CA CYS A 60 0.99 -0.02 10.34
C CYS A 60 2.03 0.13 11.47
N ALA A 61 2.79 -0.93 11.75
CA ALA A 61 3.78 -0.91 12.83
C ALA A 61 4.89 0.14 12.64
N PHE A 62 5.18 0.53 11.39
CA PHE A 62 6.12 1.61 11.09
C PHE A 62 5.71 2.94 11.74
N LEU A 63 4.41 3.27 11.81
CA LEU A 63 3.90 4.49 12.46
C LEU A 63 4.18 4.53 13.97
N SER A 64 4.50 3.38 14.59
CA SER A 64 4.82 3.27 16.01
C SER A 64 6.32 3.30 16.31
N VAL A 65 7.18 3.28 15.28
CA VAL A 65 8.63 3.32 15.44
C VAL A 65 9.07 4.74 15.81
N LYS A 66 9.73 4.88 16.96
CA LYS A 66 10.22 6.19 17.45
C LYS A 66 11.71 6.40 17.26
N LYS A 67 12.46 5.32 17.01
CA LYS A 67 13.90 5.35 16.79
C LYS A 67 14.18 5.58 15.32
N GLN A 68 15.29 6.25 15.02
CA GLN A 68 15.82 6.24 13.66
C GLN A 68 16.24 4.81 13.28
N PHE A 69 16.20 4.47 11.99
CA PHE A 69 16.46 3.09 11.55
C PHE A 69 17.87 2.61 11.93
N GLU A 70 18.85 3.52 11.87
CA GLU A 70 20.26 3.29 12.22
C GLU A 70 20.48 3.04 13.71
N GLU A 71 19.50 3.42 14.56
CA GLU A 71 19.54 3.26 16.01
C GLU A 71 18.85 1.97 16.49
N LEU A 72 18.23 1.22 15.58
CA LEU A 72 17.58 -0.04 15.90
C LEU A 72 18.63 -1.10 16.25
N THR A 73 18.40 -1.83 17.34
CA THR A 73 19.12 -3.08 17.55
C THR A 73 18.70 -4.10 16.52
N LEU A 74 19.56 -5.09 16.24
CA LEU A 74 19.23 -6.19 15.34
C LEU A 74 17.92 -6.91 15.74
N SER A 75 17.66 -7.08 17.04
CA SER A 75 16.43 -7.72 17.52
C SER A 75 15.19 -6.89 17.23
N GLU A 76 15.25 -5.56 17.39
CA GLU A 76 14.15 -4.66 17.05
C GLU A 76 13.89 -4.66 15.55
N PHE A 77 14.94 -4.58 14.75
CA PHE A 77 14.86 -4.68 13.30
C PHE A 77 14.20 -5.99 12.86
N LEU A 78 14.67 -7.15 13.35
CA LEU A 78 14.11 -8.45 12.97
C LEU A 78 12.64 -8.62 13.38
N LYS A 79 12.21 -8.00 14.49
CA LYS A 79 10.79 -7.97 14.87
C LYS A 79 9.96 -7.17 13.87
N LEU A 80 10.44 -6.01 13.46
CA LEU A 80 9.76 -5.17 12.47
C LEU A 80 9.74 -5.84 11.09
N ASP A 81 10.86 -6.41 10.65
CA ASP A 81 10.95 -7.09 9.36
C ASP A 81 10.06 -8.33 9.29
N LYS A 82 9.92 -9.07 10.39
CA LYS A 82 8.92 -10.15 10.50
C LYS A 82 7.49 -9.65 10.26
N GLU A 83 7.10 -8.53 10.86
CA GLU A 83 5.76 -7.98 10.64
C GLU A 83 5.60 -7.44 9.21
N ARG A 84 6.62 -6.80 8.65
CA ARG A 84 6.65 -6.40 7.24
C ARG A 84 6.48 -7.59 6.30
N ALA A 85 7.18 -8.70 6.54
CA ALA A 85 7.07 -9.91 5.75
C ALA A 85 5.65 -10.49 5.79
N LYS A 86 5.01 -10.50 6.97
CA LYS A 86 3.59 -10.88 7.09
C LYS A 86 2.67 -9.95 6.29
N ASN A 87 2.88 -8.63 6.36
CA ASN A 87 2.09 -7.66 5.60
C ASN A 87 2.20 -7.92 4.10
N LYS A 88 3.42 -8.22 3.62
CA LYS A 88 3.66 -8.57 2.21
C LYS A 88 2.88 -9.83 1.81
N ILE A 89 3.01 -10.92 2.58
CA ILE A 89 2.29 -12.17 2.35
C ILE A 89 0.77 -11.94 2.34
N ALA A 90 0.25 -11.15 3.28
CA ALA A 90 -1.16 -10.81 3.36
C ALA A 90 -1.64 -10.06 2.10
N LYS A 91 -0.88 -9.05 1.63
CA LYS A 91 -1.22 -8.32 0.40
C LYS A 91 -1.26 -9.25 -0.81
N GLU A 92 -0.22 -10.07 -1.00
CA GLU A 92 -0.14 -10.99 -2.14
C GLU A 92 -1.25 -12.04 -2.10
N THR A 93 -1.56 -12.58 -0.92
CA THR A 93 -2.63 -13.56 -0.74
C THR A 93 -4.00 -12.97 -1.06
N ASN A 94 -4.27 -11.74 -0.58
CA ASN A 94 -5.53 -11.05 -0.87
C ASN A 94 -5.68 -10.73 -2.36
N SER A 95 -4.60 -10.37 -3.07
CA SER A 95 -4.64 -10.19 -4.53
C SER A 95 -5.02 -11.47 -5.25
N LYS A 96 -4.32 -12.58 -4.93
CA LYS A 96 -4.61 -13.89 -5.53
C LYS A 96 -6.01 -14.38 -5.22
N GLN A 97 -6.52 -14.10 -4.03
CA GLN A 97 -7.90 -14.42 -3.67
C GLN A 97 -8.90 -13.66 -4.56
N LYS A 98 -8.71 -12.35 -4.77
CA LYS A 98 -9.57 -11.55 -5.66
C LYS A 98 -9.52 -12.04 -7.10
N GLU A 99 -8.33 -12.35 -7.62
CA GLU A 99 -8.16 -12.90 -8.98
C GLU A 99 -8.92 -14.24 -9.13
N PHE A 100 -8.85 -15.10 -8.11
CA PHE A 100 -9.60 -16.35 -8.09
C PHE A 100 -11.11 -16.11 -8.05
N GLU A 101 -11.59 -15.20 -7.19
CA GLU A 101 -13.01 -14.83 -7.10
C GLU A 101 -13.55 -14.25 -8.42
N GLU A 102 -12.78 -13.38 -9.08
CA GLU A 102 -13.14 -12.83 -10.39
C GLU A 102 -13.21 -13.92 -11.46
N THR A 103 -12.23 -14.82 -11.48
CA THR A 103 -12.22 -15.97 -12.39
C THR A 103 -13.43 -16.87 -12.16
N ALA A 104 -13.73 -17.20 -10.91
CA ALA A 104 -14.88 -18.00 -10.53
C ALA A 104 -16.21 -17.36 -10.97
N SER A 105 -16.33 -16.04 -10.82
CA SER A 105 -17.50 -15.28 -11.27
C SER A 105 -17.68 -15.37 -12.79
N LYS A 106 -16.61 -15.18 -13.56
CA LYS A 106 -16.63 -15.29 -15.04
C LYS A 106 -17.03 -16.69 -15.49
N VAL A 107 -16.45 -17.72 -14.88
CA VAL A 107 -16.77 -19.12 -15.20
C VAL A 107 -18.23 -19.43 -14.90
N ARG A 108 -18.75 -18.99 -13.75
CA ARG A 108 -20.17 -19.14 -13.40
C ARG A 108 -21.09 -18.50 -14.44
N CYS A 109 -20.81 -17.25 -14.82
CA CYS A 109 -21.59 -16.54 -15.83
C CYS A 109 -21.60 -17.29 -17.18
N ALA A 110 -20.45 -17.81 -17.60
CA ALA A 110 -20.36 -18.60 -18.83
C ALA A 110 -21.18 -19.90 -18.76
N MET A 111 -21.17 -20.59 -17.62
CA MET A 111 -21.99 -21.80 -17.41
C MET A 111 -23.49 -21.49 -17.49
N GLU A 112 -23.93 -20.39 -16.87
CA GLU A 112 -25.33 -19.93 -16.91
C GLU A 112 -25.77 -19.56 -18.33
N GLN A 113 -24.90 -18.89 -19.10
CA GLN A 113 -25.16 -18.57 -20.50
C GLN A 113 -25.31 -19.81 -21.38
N LEU A 114 -24.44 -20.81 -21.19
CA LEU A 114 -24.53 -22.08 -21.93
C LEU A 114 -25.81 -22.85 -21.60
N ALA A 115 -26.18 -22.90 -20.31
CA ALA A 115 -27.41 -23.57 -19.88
C ALA A 115 -28.68 -22.87 -20.40
N ALA A 116 -28.64 -21.56 -20.66
CA ALA A 116 -29.77 -20.82 -21.21
C ALA A 116 -29.96 -20.99 -22.73
N LEU A 117 -29.01 -21.63 -23.43
CA LEU A 117 -29.08 -21.93 -24.85
C LEU A 117 -29.68 -23.31 -25.15
N GLU A 118 -29.86 -24.15 -24.12
CA GLU A 118 -30.53 -25.45 -24.17
C GLU A 118 -32.03 -25.32 -23.85
#